data_AF-A0A969QQB5-F1
#
_entry.id   AF-A0A969QQB5-F1
#
_cell.length_a   1.000
_cell.length_b   1.000
_cell.length_c   1.000
_cell.angle_alpha   90.00
_cell.angle_beta   90.00
_cell.angle_gamma   90.00
#
_symmetry.space_group_name_H-M   'P 1'
#
loop_
_entity.id
_entity.type
_entity.pdbx_description
1 polymer ?
#
loop_
_entity_poly.entity_id
_entity_poly.type
_entity_poly.pdbx_seq_one_letter_code
_entity_poly.pdbx_strand_id
1 'polypeptide(L)'
;MRSTKSGLSSSVLVSRTLKTVGVVIILATLLDIGIAAIPYNVANRLWQIGFTTSLVDRGIVPMVGIVLFLTGFWINGNSSESETGQKSWFAEPRFWALALASLLGAIYLILFPLHLSNVGWSNQQALEQIGQKAKQAETELGNQLTTEVNSQRSQISQLLATSDEQLGQLVSNNQLSKEQADLIRKFKSDPKAVEPFLNKRIEETKTQLQTRIGTEKLEAEQKAKTESLKSGLRIGISSLLLAAGFITIGWTGLRHIGQR
;
A
#
# COMPACT_ATOMS: atom_id res chain seq x y z
N MET A 1 -53.41 13.19 -37.89
CA MET A 1 -52.93 13.14 -36.49
C MET A 1 -52.69 11.69 -36.05
N ARG A 2 -51.46 11.20 -36.12
CA ARG A 2 -51.05 9.90 -35.55
C ARG A 2 -49.54 9.94 -35.32
N SER A 3 -49.11 10.37 -34.13
CA SER A 3 -47.73 10.18 -33.66
C SER A 3 -47.62 10.54 -32.18
N THR A 4 -48.11 9.67 -31.29
CA THR A 4 -47.83 9.77 -29.83
C THR A 4 -47.68 8.41 -29.13
N LYS A 5 -47.84 7.27 -29.80
CA LYS A 5 -47.78 5.94 -29.15
C LYS A 5 -46.37 5.33 -29.04
N SER A 6 -45.38 5.82 -29.80
CA SER A 6 -44.01 5.27 -29.77
C SER A 6 -43.22 5.68 -28.53
N GLY A 7 -43.44 6.89 -27.99
CA GLY A 7 -42.69 7.39 -26.82
C GLY A 7 -42.99 6.65 -25.51
N LEU A 8 -44.24 6.19 -25.33
CA LEU A 8 -44.69 5.50 -24.12
C LEU A 8 -44.09 4.09 -23.99
N SER A 9 -44.04 3.31 -25.07
CA SER A 9 -43.44 1.97 -25.07
C SER A 9 -41.94 2.02 -24.84
N SER A 10 -41.25 2.99 -25.44
CA SER A 10 -39.80 3.16 -25.26
C SER A 10 -39.46 3.57 -23.82
N SER A 11 -40.26 4.43 -23.18
CA SER A 11 -40.06 4.84 -21.78
C SER A 11 -40.21 3.67 -20.79
N VAL A 12 -41.21 2.79 -20.99
CA VAL A 12 -41.41 1.60 -20.15
C VAL A 12 -40.27 0.59 -20.30
N LEU A 13 -39.80 0.36 -21.53
CA LEU A 13 -38.65 -0.51 -21.78
C LEU A 13 -37.38 0.05 -21.15
N VAL A 14 -37.10 1.35 -21.32
CA VAL A 14 -35.96 2.03 -20.69
C VAL A 14 -36.03 1.91 -19.17
N SER A 15 -37.21 2.15 -18.56
CA SER A 15 -37.41 1.99 -17.12
C SER A 15 -37.13 0.57 -16.63
N ARG A 16 -37.66 -0.46 -17.31
CA ARG A 16 -37.43 -1.87 -16.95
C ARG A 16 -35.97 -2.26 -17.08
N THR A 17 -35.30 -1.81 -18.14
CA THR A 17 -33.87 -2.05 -18.34
C THR A 17 -33.03 -1.40 -17.24
N LEU A 18 -33.27 -0.12 -16.91
CA LEU A 18 -32.54 0.59 -15.86
C LEU A 18 -32.70 -0.08 -14.49
N LYS A 19 -33.92 -0.50 -14.13
CA LYS A 19 -34.17 -1.23 -12.87
C LYS A 19 -33.43 -2.57 -12.85
N THR A 20 -33.50 -3.33 -13.93
CA THR A 20 -32.87 -4.66 -14.02
C THR A 20 -31.36 -4.55 -13.95
N VAL A 21 -30.76 -3.67 -14.76
CA VAL A 21 -29.31 -3.43 -14.76
C VAL A 21 -28.84 -2.90 -13.40
N GLY A 22 -29.58 -1.96 -12.81
CA GLY A 22 -29.27 -1.44 -11.47
C GLY A 22 -29.24 -2.54 -10.41
N VAL A 23 -30.25 -3.42 -10.37
CA VAL A 23 -30.29 -4.56 -9.44
C VAL A 23 -29.13 -5.51 -9.67
N VAL A 24 -28.84 -5.87 -10.92
CA VAL A 24 -27.73 -6.78 -11.25
C VAL A 24 -26.40 -6.21 -10.77
N ILE A 25 -26.14 -4.92 -11.01
CA ILE A 25 -24.91 -4.25 -10.56
C ILE A 25 -24.80 -4.25 -9.03
N ILE A 26 -25.89 -3.94 -8.32
CA ILE A 26 -25.92 -3.94 -6.85
C ILE A 26 -25.59 -5.34 -6.33
N LEU A 27 -26.27 -6.38 -6.83
CA LEU A 27 -26.06 -7.76 -6.37
C LEU A 27 -24.66 -8.27 -6.69
N ALA A 28 -24.15 -7.98 -7.89
CA ALA A 28 -22.77 -8.33 -8.27
C ALA A 28 -21.75 -7.67 -7.34
N THR A 29 -21.96 -6.40 -6.99
CA THR A 29 -21.07 -5.71 -6.05
C THR A 29 -21.15 -6.32 -4.66
N LEU A 30 -22.35 -6.62 -4.14
CA LEU A 30 -22.50 -7.24 -2.83
C LEU A 30 -21.82 -8.61 -2.75
N LEU A 31 -21.89 -9.39 -3.83
CA LEU A 31 -21.16 -10.65 -3.96
C LEU A 31 -19.65 -10.42 -3.92
N ASP A 32 -19.14 -9.47 -4.71
CA ASP A 32 -17.73 -9.08 -4.72
C ASP A 32 -17.22 -8.67 -3.33
N ILE A 33 -18.02 -7.88 -2.60
CA ILE A 33 -17.71 -7.48 -1.22
C ILE A 33 -17.66 -8.70 -0.30
N GLY A 34 -18.60 -9.63 -0.44
CA GLY A 34 -18.63 -10.89 0.31
C GLY A 34 -17.41 -11.76 0.04
N ILE A 35 -16.97 -11.86 -1.21
CA ILE A 35 -15.77 -12.61 -1.60
C ILE A 35 -14.50 -11.92 -1.05
N ALA A 36 -14.42 -10.59 -1.15
CA ALA A 36 -13.28 -9.82 -0.63
C ALA A 36 -13.13 -9.93 0.89
N ALA A 37 -14.20 -10.28 1.61
CA ALA A 37 -14.13 -10.50 3.05
C ALA A 37 -13.36 -11.77 3.45
N ILE A 38 -13.07 -12.69 2.52
CA ILE A 38 -12.43 -13.98 2.80
C ILE A 38 -10.90 -13.86 2.64
N PRO A 39 -10.08 -14.30 3.62
CA PRO A 39 -10.46 -14.92 4.90
C PRO A 39 -10.90 -13.88 5.92
N TYR A 40 -12.06 -14.07 6.54
CA TYR A 40 -12.62 -13.08 7.47
C TYR A 40 -11.77 -12.96 8.73
N ASN A 41 -11.05 -11.85 8.86
CA ASN A 41 -10.16 -11.62 10.01
C ASN A 41 -10.12 -10.13 10.41
N VAL A 42 -11.18 -9.69 11.06
CA VAL A 42 -11.29 -8.32 11.59
C VAL A 42 -10.26 -8.00 12.67
N ALA A 43 -9.58 -8.98 13.27
CA ALA A 43 -8.49 -8.71 14.22
C ALA A 43 -7.16 -8.41 13.52
N ASN A 44 -6.98 -8.88 12.29
CA ASN A 44 -5.77 -8.69 11.52
C ASN A 44 -5.80 -7.34 10.78
N ARG A 45 -4.85 -6.46 11.12
CA ARG A 45 -4.75 -5.12 10.53
C ARG A 45 -4.44 -5.14 9.03
N LEU A 46 -3.64 -6.10 8.56
CA LEU A 46 -3.34 -6.26 7.13
C LEU A 46 -4.61 -6.64 6.35
N TRP A 47 -5.43 -7.52 6.93
CA TRP A 47 -6.75 -7.83 6.38
C TRP A 47 -7.64 -6.58 6.36
N GLN A 48 -7.70 -5.82 7.47
CA GLN A 48 -8.49 -4.58 7.52
C GLN A 48 -8.07 -3.58 6.43
N ILE A 49 -6.77 -3.39 6.20
CA ILE A 49 -6.24 -2.49 5.15
C ILE A 49 -6.65 -3.01 3.77
N GLY A 50 -6.43 -4.29 3.49
CA GLY A 50 -6.74 -4.90 2.18
C GLY A 50 -8.24 -4.87 1.87
N PHE A 51 -9.08 -5.23 2.84
CA PHE A 51 -10.53 -5.20 2.71
C PHE A 51 -11.04 -3.77 2.50
N THR A 52 -10.58 -2.81 3.33
CA THR A 52 -10.98 -1.40 3.22
C THR A 52 -10.58 -0.80 1.87
N THR A 53 -9.35 -1.06 1.42
CA THR A 53 -8.86 -0.61 0.10
C THR A 53 -9.75 -1.14 -1.01
N SER A 54 -10.04 -2.45 -0.98
CA SER A 54 -10.91 -3.09 -1.98
C SER A 54 -12.33 -2.52 -1.99
N LEU A 55 -12.89 -2.25 -0.81
CA LEU A 55 -14.23 -1.69 -0.65
C LEU A 55 -14.33 -0.26 -1.18
N VAL A 56 -13.29 0.54 -0.96
CA VAL A 56 -13.22 1.95 -1.41
C VAL A 56 -12.98 2.00 -2.92
N ASP A 57 -12.02 1.23 -3.45
CA ASP A 57 -11.71 1.21 -4.89
C ASP A 57 -12.91 0.77 -5.75
N ARG A 58 -13.79 -0.10 -5.22
CA ARG A 58 -15.01 -0.57 -5.91
C ARG A 58 -16.28 0.17 -5.50
N GLY A 59 -16.20 1.15 -4.60
CA GLY A 59 -17.38 1.77 -3.98
C GLY A 59 -18.25 2.61 -4.91
N ILE A 60 -17.72 3.02 -6.07
CA ILE A 60 -18.49 3.74 -7.09
C ILE A 60 -19.49 2.81 -7.79
N VAL A 61 -19.14 1.54 -8.00
CA VAL A 61 -19.97 0.56 -8.71
C VAL A 61 -21.38 0.40 -8.09
N PRO A 62 -21.52 0.15 -6.76
CA PRO A 62 -22.84 0.05 -6.15
C PRO A 62 -23.61 1.38 -6.19
N MET A 63 -22.91 2.53 -6.16
CA MET A 63 -23.54 3.84 -6.29
C MET A 63 -24.21 4.00 -7.66
N VAL A 64 -23.50 3.64 -8.73
CA VAL A 64 -24.05 3.66 -10.10
C VAL A 64 -25.25 2.72 -10.21
N GLY A 65 -25.17 1.52 -9.65
CA GLY A 65 -26.29 0.58 -9.61
C GLY A 65 -27.53 1.16 -8.94
N ILE A 66 -27.37 1.81 -7.78
CA ILE A 66 -28.46 2.48 -7.05
C ILE A 66 -29.04 3.64 -7.86
N VAL A 67 -28.19 4.49 -8.45
CA VAL A 67 -28.66 5.63 -9.26
C VAL A 67 -29.47 5.13 -10.46
N LEU A 68 -28.96 4.16 -11.23
CA LEU A 68 -29.68 3.58 -12.36
C LEU A 68 -31.02 2.97 -11.95
N PHE A 69 -31.02 2.22 -10.84
CA PHE A 69 -32.23 1.62 -10.28
C PHE A 69 -33.28 2.69 -9.95
N LEU A 70 -32.88 3.73 -9.20
CA LEU A 70 -33.76 4.83 -8.83
C LEU A 70 -34.26 5.57 -10.06
N THR A 71 -33.39 5.96 -11.00
CA THR A 71 -33.76 6.63 -12.25
C THR A 71 -34.80 5.82 -13.04
N GLY A 72 -34.68 4.49 -13.05
CA GLY A 72 -35.70 3.61 -13.64
C GLY A 72 -37.08 3.77 -13.01
N PHE A 73 -37.18 4.02 -11.71
CA PHE A 73 -38.46 4.35 -11.04
C PHE A 73 -38.96 5.75 -11.39
N TRP A 74 -38.07 6.74 -11.51
CA TRP A 74 -38.45 8.11 -11.89
C TRP A 74 -39.03 8.19 -13.30
N ILE A 75 -38.44 7.49 -14.28
CA ILE A 75 -38.90 7.48 -15.69
C ILE A 75 -40.32 6.93 -15.83
N ASN A 76 -40.71 5.97 -14.99
CA ASN A 76 -42.05 5.37 -14.99
C ASN A 76 -42.99 6.00 -13.95
N GLY A 77 -42.50 6.96 -13.16
CA GLY A 77 -43.25 7.64 -12.10
C GLY A 77 -44.38 8.56 -12.59
N ASN A 78 -44.49 8.77 -13.91
CA ASN A 78 -45.62 9.47 -14.53
C ASN A 78 -46.69 8.52 -15.11
N SER A 79 -46.55 7.19 -14.96
CA SER A 79 -47.38 6.21 -15.68
C SER A 79 -47.86 5.01 -14.86
N SER A 80 -47.82 5.05 -13.53
CA SER A 80 -48.46 4.00 -12.72
C SER A 80 -49.12 4.58 -11.47
N GLU A 81 -50.44 4.73 -11.62
CA GLU A 81 -51.46 4.41 -10.63
C GLU A 81 -51.32 5.01 -9.24
N SER A 82 -52.10 6.07 -9.06
CA SER A 82 -52.86 6.39 -7.85
C SER A 82 -53.63 5.14 -7.35
N GLU A 83 -52.94 4.12 -6.84
CA GLU A 83 -53.60 3.12 -6.00
C GLU A 83 -53.80 3.75 -4.63
N THR A 84 -55.03 4.20 -4.43
CA THR A 84 -55.64 4.63 -3.18
C THR A 84 -55.60 3.49 -2.17
N GLY A 85 -54.48 3.36 -1.47
CA GLY A 85 -54.33 2.46 -0.33
C GLY A 85 -53.09 2.84 0.44
N GLN A 86 -53.19 2.87 1.77
CA GLN A 86 -52.11 3.18 2.70
C GLN A 86 -51.02 2.08 2.61
N LYS A 87 -50.25 2.10 1.53
CA LYS A 87 -49.19 1.12 1.26
C LYS A 87 -48.04 1.42 2.21
N SER A 88 -47.68 0.44 3.04
CA SER A 88 -46.55 0.55 3.94
C SER A 88 -45.30 0.95 3.15
N TRP A 89 -44.66 2.05 3.57
CA TRP A 89 -43.42 2.59 2.98
C TRP A 89 -42.29 1.56 2.88
N PHE A 90 -42.27 0.55 3.76
CA PHE A 90 -41.32 -0.58 3.71
C PHE A 90 -41.55 -1.56 2.56
N ALA A 91 -42.75 -1.60 1.99
CA ALA A 91 -43.09 -2.44 0.84
C ALA A 91 -42.64 -1.81 -0.49
N GLU A 92 -42.12 -0.57 -0.46
CA GLU A 92 -41.55 0.05 -1.65
C GLU A 92 -40.13 -0.45 -1.94
N PRO A 93 -39.84 -0.99 -3.13
CA PRO A 93 -38.48 -1.44 -3.46
C PRO A 93 -37.45 -0.29 -3.48
N ARG A 94 -37.89 0.96 -3.65
CA ARG A 94 -37.04 2.16 -3.53
C ARG A 94 -36.50 2.34 -2.12
N PHE A 95 -37.29 2.01 -1.09
CA PHE A 95 -36.88 2.12 0.29
C PHE A 95 -35.62 1.29 0.56
N TRP A 96 -35.58 0.04 0.09
CA TRP A 96 -34.42 -0.84 0.28
C TRP A 96 -33.15 -0.34 -0.42
N ALA A 97 -33.28 0.24 -1.62
CA ALA A 97 -32.13 0.85 -2.30
C ALA A 97 -31.59 2.07 -1.54
N LEU A 98 -32.47 2.88 -0.96
CA LEU A 98 -32.10 4.07 -0.19
C LEU A 98 -31.56 3.72 1.21
N ALA A 99 -32.12 2.70 1.84
CA ALA A 99 -31.60 2.14 3.08
C ALA A 99 -30.19 1.56 2.87
N LEU A 100 -29.98 0.82 1.78
CA LEU A 100 -28.66 0.31 1.39
C LEU A 100 -27.68 1.46 1.12
N ALA A 101 -28.10 2.52 0.41
CA ALA A 101 -27.27 3.70 0.20
C ALA A 101 -26.86 4.35 1.53
N SER A 102 -27.81 4.50 2.46
CA SER A 102 -27.54 5.09 3.77
C SER A 102 -26.57 4.23 4.59
N LEU A 103 -26.75 2.90 4.56
CA LEU A 103 -25.87 1.95 5.21
C LEU A 103 -24.44 2.01 4.64
N LEU A 104 -24.30 1.96 3.32
CA LEU A 104 -22.99 2.09 2.65
C LEU A 104 -22.32 3.42 2.98
N GLY A 105 -23.09 4.52 2.99
CA GLY A 105 -22.59 5.83 3.39
C GLY A 105 -22.03 5.86 4.81
N ALA A 106 -22.74 5.25 5.76
CA ALA A 106 -22.26 5.10 7.14
C ALA A 106 -21.01 4.22 7.23
N ILE A 107 -20.96 3.10 6.48
CA ILE A 107 -19.78 2.22 6.42
C ILE A 107 -18.57 3.01 5.91
N TYR A 108 -18.68 3.72 4.78
CA TYR A 108 -17.58 4.51 4.23
C TYR A 108 -17.11 5.62 5.18
N LEU A 109 -18.02 6.21 5.95
CA LEU A 109 -17.69 7.21 6.96
C LEU A 109 -16.88 6.61 8.11
N ILE A 110 -17.22 5.39 8.56
CA ILE A 110 -16.47 4.67 9.61
C ILE A 110 -15.12 4.15 9.09
N LEU A 111 -15.04 3.77 7.82
CA LEU A 111 -13.79 3.29 7.21
C LEU A 111 -12.72 4.38 7.14
N PHE A 112 -13.11 5.66 7.02
CA PHE A 112 -12.17 6.77 7.00
C PHE A 112 -11.23 6.80 8.22
N PRO A 113 -11.71 6.95 9.48
CA PRO A 113 -10.84 6.98 10.65
C PRO A 113 -10.14 5.63 10.89
N LEU A 114 -10.79 4.50 10.57
CA LEU A 114 -10.21 3.17 10.73
C LEU A 114 -9.00 2.98 9.82
N HIS A 115 -9.11 3.35 8.54
CA HIS A 115 -8.01 3.26 7.58
C HIS A 115 -6.83 4.13 7.98
N LEU A 116 -7.10 5.37 8.42
CA LEU A 116 -6.06 6.30 8.82
C LEU A 116 -5.26 5.78 10.02
N SER A 117 -5.94 5.20 11.02
CA SER A 117 -5.30 4.55 12.16
C SER A 117 -4.42 3.35 11.75
N ASN A 118 -4.93 2.51 10.86
CA ASN A 118 -4.20 1.32 10.39
C ASN A 118 -2.96 1.65 9.56
N VAL A 119 -3.06 2.67 8.69
CA VAL A 119 -1.94 3.16 7.88
C VAL A 119 -0.82 3.70 8.78
N GLY A 120 -1.17 4.45 9.83
CA GLY A 120 -0.20 4.95 10.81
C GLY A 120 0.58 3.82 11.48
N TRP A 121 -0.11 2.76 11.91
CA TRP A 121 0.52 1.56 12.47
C TRP A 121 1.40 0.82 11.46
N SER A 122 0.92 0.64 10.24
CA SER A 122 1.71 0.00 9.17
C SER A 122 2.99 0.78 8.88
N ASN A 123 2.93 2.12 8.93
CA ASN A 123 4.10 2.97 8.77
C ASN A 123 5.08 2.81 9.93
N GLN A 124 4.61 2.80 11.18
CA GLN A 124 5.47 2.55 12.35
C GLN A 124 6.19 1.21 12.25
N GLN A 125 5.45 0.15 11.90
CA GLN A 125 6.02 -1.19 11.71
C GLN A 125 7.06 -1.21 10.58
N ALA A 126 6.80 -0.52 9.47
CA ALA A 126 7.77 -0.41 8.38
C ALA A 126 9.05 0.32 8.81
N LEU A 127 8.93 1.41 9.57
CA LEU A 127 10.07 2.15 10.12
C LEU A 127 10.88 1.31 11.12
N GLU A 128 10.21 0.54 11.97
CA GLU A 128 10.87 -0.41 12.89
C GLU A 128 11.65 -1.48 12.12
N GLN A 129 11.05 -2.08 11.09
CA GLN A 129 11.72 -3.09 10.26
C GLN A 129 12.92 -2.49 9.51
N ILE A 130 12.81 -1.28 8.97
CA ILE A 130 13.92 -0.57 8.32
C ILE A 130 15.05 -0.34 9.34
N GLY A 131 14.71 0.11 10.54
CA GLY A 131 15.68 0.30 11.62
C GLY A 131 16.36 -1.01 12.06
N GLN A 132 15.62 -2.10 12.17
CA GLN A 132 16.17 -3.42 12.49
C GLN A 132 17.10 -3.94 11.40
N LYS A 133 16.72 -3.80 10.12
CA LYS A 133 17.57 -4.19 8.98
C LYS A 133 18.88 -3.39 8.96
N ALA A 134 18.82 -2.09 9.21
CA ALA A 134 20.02 -1.26 9.28
C ALA A 134 20.95 -1.71 10.43
N LYS A 135 20.41 -1.98 11.62
CA LYS A 135 21.20 -2.51 12.75
C LYS A 135 21.82 -3.88 12.48
N GLN A 136 21.09 -4.77 11.81
CA GLN A 136 21.60 -6.08 11.38
C GLN A 136 22.74 -5.91 10.38
N ALA A 137 22.58 -5.04 9.38
CA ALA A 137 23.61 -4.73 8.39
C ALA A 137 24.87 -4.14 9.06
N GLU A 138 24.72 -3.24 10.02
CA GLU A 138 25.84 -2.68 10.81
C GLU A 138 26.59 -3.77 11.61
N THR A 139 25.85 -4.71 12.20
CA THR A 139 26.42 -5.82 12.97
C THR A 139 27.18 -6.79 12.06
N GLU A 140 26.56 -7.17 10.94
CA GLU A 140 27.16 -8.06 9.95
C GLU A 140 28.43 -7.43 9.35
N LEU A 141 28.39 -6.13 9.05
CA LEU A 141 29.55 -5.36 8.60
C LEU A 141 30.70 -5.39 9.61
N GLY A 142 30.41 -5.22 10.91
CA GLY A 142 31.42 -5.31 11.97
C GLY A 142 32.10 -6.69 12.01
N ASN A 143 31.32 -7.76 11.85
CA ASN A 143 31.83 -9.14 11.83
C ASN A 143 32.67 -9.43 10.57
N GLN A 144 32.21 -8.96 9.40
CA GLN A 144 32.91 -9.10 8.14
C GLN A 144 34.25 -8.34 8.16
N LEU A 145 34.26 -7.10 8.61
CA LEU A 145 35.50 -6.31 8.76
C LEU A 145 36.48 -6.98 9.71
N THR A 146 36.02 -7.50 10.86
CA THR A 146 36.90 -8.21 11.80
C THR A 146 37.54 -9.44 11.16
N THR A 147 36.77 -10.19 10.37
CA THR A 147 37.25 -11.40 9.68
C THR A 147 38.26 -11.04 8.58
N GLU A 148 37.94 -10.05 7.75
CA GLU A 148 38.79 -9.55 6.68
C GLU A 148 40.13 -9.05 7.23
N VAL A 149 40.11 -8.33 8.36
CA VAL A 149 41.31 -7.80 9.00
C VAL A 149 42.20 -8.90 9.55
N ASN A 150 41.61 -9.90 10.21
CA ASN A 150 42.39 -11.04 10.71
C ASN A 150 43.03 -11.83 9.56
N SER A 151 42.32 -11.97 8.43
CA SER A 151 42.84 -12.58 7.20
C SER A 151 44.00 -11.76 6.62
N GLN A 152 43.82 -10.45 6.44
CA GLN A 152 44.86 -9.56 5.93
C GLN A 152 46.09 -9.51 6.86
N ARG A 153 45.88 -9.47 8.17
CA ARG A 153 46.98 -9.52 9.16
C ARG A 153 47.77 -10.83 9.00
N SER A 154 47.10 -11.97 8.89
CA SER A 154 47.75 -13.27 8.67
C SER A 154 48.55 -13.29 7.37
N GLN A 155 47.98 -12.79 6.26
CA GLN A 155 48.68 -12.70 4.97
C GLN A 155 49.92 -11.79 5.04
N ILE A 156 49.80 -10.62 5.66
CA ILE A 156 50.94 -9.70 5.84
C ILE A 156 52.03 -10.38 6.69
N SER A 157 51.66 -11.04 7.80
CA SER A 157 52.63 -11.77 8.63
C SER A 157 53.37 -12.88 7.87
N GLN A 158 52.68 -13.59 6.97
CA GLN A 158 53.33 -14.59 6.10
C GLN A 158 54.29 -13.94 5.11
N LEU A 159 53.88 -12.85 4.45
CA LEU A 159 54.72 -12.12 3.49
C LEU A 159 55.93 -11.43 4.14
N LEU A 160 55.83 -11.06 5.42
CA LEU A 160 56.95 -10.52 6.20
C LEU A 160 58.03 -11.57 6.49
N ALA A 161 57.68 -12.86 6.56
CA ALA A 161 58.63 -13.96 6.77
C ALA A 161 59.35 -14.42 5.50
N THR A 162 58.85 -14.03 4.33
CA THR A 162 59.41 -14.35 2.99
C THR A 162 60.68 -13.53 2.71
N SER A 163 61.67 -14.06 1.97
CA SER A 163 62.88 -13.29 1.61
C SER A 163 62.63 -12.21 0.57
N ASP A 164 63.55 -11.26 0.41
CA ASP A 164 63.41 -10.20 -0.61
C ASP A 164 63.56 -10.71 -2.05
N GLU A 165 64.38 -11.75 -2.29
CA GLU A 165 64.40 -12.44 -3.59
C GLU A 165 63.06 -13.10 -3.90
N GLN A 166 62.43 -13.73 -2.89
CA GLN A 166 61.14 -14.39 -3.06
C GLN A 166 60.01 -13.37 -3.31
N LEU A 167 60.02 -12.20 -2.65
CA LEU A 167 59.13 -11.07 -2.97
C LEU A 167 59.31 -10.60 -4.41
N GLY A 168 60.55 -10.52 -4.89
CA GLY A 168 60.85 -10.19 -6.29
C GLY A 168 60.25 -11.19 -7.27
N GLN A 169 60.35 -12.50 -6.97
CA GLN A 169 59.73 -13.56 -7.77
C GLN A 169 58.20 -13.49 -7.79
N LEU A 170 57.55 -13.16 -6.66
CA LEU A 170 56.10 -12.99 -6.60
C LEU A 170 55.61 -11.82 -7.46
N VAL A 171 56.38 -10.74 -7.55
CA VAL A 171 56.09 -9.62 -8.47
C VAL A 171 56.32 -10.03 -9.92
N SER A 172 57.41 -10.73 -10.23
CA SER A 172 57.69 -11.26 -11.57
C SER A 172 56.64 -12.25 -12.06
N ASN A 173 56.07 -13.04 -11.15
CA ASN A 173 55.00 -14.00 -11.43
C ASN A 173 53.60 -13.38 -11.41
N ASN A 174 53.49 -12.05 -11.31
CA ASN A 174 52.23 -11.31 -11.28
C ASN A 174 51.30 -11.69 -10.11
N GLN A 175 51.84 -12.26 -9.03
CA GLN A 175 51.11 -12.64 -7.82
C GLN A 175 51.01 -11.49 -6.81
N LEU A 176 51.91 -10.51 -6.91
CA LEU A 176 51.92 -9.25 -6.14
C LEU A 176 52.19 -8.07 -7.06
N SER A 177 51.52 -6.93 -6.82
CA SER A 177 51.87 -5.69 -7.51
C SER A 177 53.19 -5.13 -6.97
N LYS A 178 53.88 -4.30 -7.78
CA LYS A 178 55.10 -3.60 -7.34
C LYS A 178 54.84 -2.76 -6.08
N GLU A 179 53.71 -2.06 -6.03
CA GLU A 179 53.31 -1.23 -4.90
C GLU A 179 53.09 -2.05 -3.62
N GLN A 180 52.49 -3.25 -3.73
CA GLN A 180 52.31 -4.15 -2.60
C GLN A 180 53.66 -4.67 -2.09
N ALA A 181 54.58 -5.04 -2.98
CA ALA A 181 55.90 -5.52 -2.59
C ALA A 181 56.73 -4.43 -1.88
N ASP A 182 56.66 -3.18 -2.35
CA ASP A 182 57.33 -2.06 -1.70
C ASP A 182 56.70 -1.72 -0.34
N LEU A 183 55.38 -1.88 -0.20
CA LEU A 183 54.69 -1.75 1.08
C LEU A 183 55.15 -2.83 2.09
N ILE A 184 55.28 -4.09 1.65
CA ILE A 184 55.79 -5.19 2.49
C ILE A 184 57.24 -4.95 2.90
N ARG A 185 58.12 -4.47 2.00
CA ARG A 185 59.49 -4.08 2.35
C ARG A 185 59.52 -2.98 3.41
N LYS A 186 58.64 -1.99 3.29
CA LYS A 186 58.49 -0.93 4.29
C LYS A 186 58.05 -1.48 5.65
N PHE A 187 57.14 -2.45 5.68
CA PHE A 187 56.73 -3.14 6.90
C PHE A 187 57.80 -4.06 7.50
N LYS A 188 58.71 -4.63 6.69
CA LYS A 188 59.88 -5.34 7.22
C LYS A 188 60.83 -4.40 7.98
N SER A 189 61.05 -3.21 7.43
CA SER A 189 61.89 -2.18 8.06
C SER A 189 61.25 -1.55 9.30
N ASP A 190 59.92 -1.43 9.32
CA ASP A 190 59.14 -0.97 10.47
C ASP A 190 57.90 -1.84 10.70
N PRO A 191 58.04 -2.93 11.47
CA PRO A 191 56.93 -3.84 11.77
C PRO A 191 55.78 -3.16 12.53
N LYS A 192 56.03 -2.06 13.23
CA LYS A 192 54.99 -1.32 13.98
C LYS A 192 54.06 -0.55 13.05
N ALA A 193 54.42 -0.33 11.79
CA ALA A 193 53.61 0.40 10.81
C ALA A 193 52.45 -0.43 10.22
N VAL A 194 52.42 -1.76 10.41
CA VAL A 194 51.36 -2.64 9.89
C VAL A 194 50.01 -2.33 10.53
N GLU A 195 49.97 -2.24 11.86
CA GLU A 195 48.75 -1.95 12.63
C GLU A 195 48.09 -0.61 12.27
N PRO A 196 48.78 0.54 12.26
CA PRO A 196 48.17 1.80 11.88
C PRO A 196 47.71 1.82 10.41
N PHE A 197 48.38 1.09 9.51
CA PHE A 197 47.93 0.96 8.12
C PHE A 197 46.61 0.19 8.02
N LEU A 198 46.51 -0.97 8.67
CA LEU A 198 45.28 -1.77 8.71
C LEU A 198 44.14 -0.98 9.37
N ASN A 199 44.40 -0.36 10.53
CA ASN A 199 43.40 0.44 11.23
C ASN A 199 42.85 1.59 10.38
N LYS A 200 43.72 2.29 9.63
CA LYS A 200 43.27 3.36 8.73
C LYS A 200 42.37 2.85 7.61
N ARG A 201 42.75 1.75 6.95
CA ARG A 201 41.94 1.08 5.91
C ARG A 201 40.57 0.65 6.44
N ILE A 202 40.54 0.09 7.64
CA ILE A 202 39.31 -0.34 8.31
C ILE A 202 38.41 0.87 8.56
N GLU A 203 38.95 1.93 9.15
CA GLU A 203 38.14 3.08 9.54
C GLU A 203 37.58 3.80 8.30
N GLU A 204 38.35 3.92 7.23
CA GLU A 204 37.88 4.46 5.95
C GLU A 204 36.75 3.61 5.37
N THR A 205 36.93 2.28 5.31
CA THR A 205 35.94 1.35 4.76
C THR A 205 34.66 1.32 5.61
N LYS A 206 34.83 1.28 6.93
CA LYS A 206 33.74 1.32 7.90
C LYS A 206 32.95 2.60 7.78
N THR A 207 33.61 3.76 7.72
CA THR A 207 32.94 5.06 7.59
C THR A 207 32.14 5.15 6.28
N GLN A 208 32.71 4.71 5.16
CA GLN A 208 32.02 4.71 3.87
C GLN A 208 30.78 3.82 3.89
N LEU A 209 30.90 2.60 4.41
CA LEU A 209 29.79 1.65 4.44
C LEU A 209 28.72 2.02 5.47
N GLN A 210 29.10 2.53 6.64
CA GLN A 210 28.14 3.08 7.61
C GLN A 210 27.38 4.28 7.04
N THR A 211 28.07 5.16 6.31
CA THR A 211 27.43 6.27 5.60
C THR A 211 26.40 5.75 4.60
N ARG A 212 26.77 4.74 3.80
CA ARG A 212 25.86 4.11 2.84
C ARG A 212 24.64 3.49 3.50
N ILE A 213 24.83 2.69 4.56
CA ILE A 213 23.72 2.08 5.33
C ILE A 213 22.81 3.18 5.89
N GLY A 214 23.40 4.27 6.42
CA GLY A 214 22.66 5.43 6.91
C GLY A 214 21.83 6.12 5.82
N THR A 215 22.41 6.34 4.63
CA THR A 215 21.71 6.93 3.48
C THR A 215 20.58 6.02 3.00
N GLU A 216 20.84 4.73 2.80
CA GLU A 216 19.84 3.74 2.36
C GLU A 216 18.68 3.64 3.35
N LYS A 217 18.99 3.65 4.66
CA LYS A 217 17.97 3.70 5.72
C LYS A 217 17.11 4.95 5.58
N LEU A 218 17.72 6.13 5.44
CA LEU A 218 17.02 7.41 5.39
C LEU A 218 16.11 7.50 4.15
N GLU A 219 16.58 7.05 2.99
CA GLU A 219 15.79 6.94 1.77
C GLU A 219 14.61 5.97 1.92
N ALA A 220 14.84 4.79 2.52
CA ALA A 220 13.78 3.82 2.77
C ALA A 220 12.72 4.36 3.74
N GLU A 221 13.12 5.06 4.80
CA GLU A 221 12.19 5.72 5.73
C GLU A 221 11.36 6.80 5.03
N GLN A 222 11.97 7.63 4.20
CA GLN A 222 11.25 8.65 3.42
C GLN A 222 10.27 8.03 2.44
N LYS A 223 10.66 6.95 1.77
CA LYS A 223 9.78 6.22 0.85
C LYS A 223 8.58 5.61 1.58
N ALA A 224 8.82 4.96 2.72
CA ALA A 224 7.75 4.39 3.55
C ALA A 224 6.75 5.46 4.01
N LYS A 225 7.24 6.61 4.48
CA LYS A 225 6.39 7.76 4.87
C LYS A 225 5.58 8.30 3.70
N THR A 226 6.22 8.48 2.53
CA THR A 226 5.54 9.00 1.33
C THR A 226 4.45 8.05 0.84
N GLU A 227 4.72 6.75 0.77
CA GLU A 227 3.72 5.75 0.36
C GLU A 227 2.57 5.65 1.37
N SER A 228 2.88 5.71 2.67
CA SER A 228 1.87 5.77 3.73
C SER A 228 0.96 7.00 3.59
N LEU A 229 1.52 8.18 3.33
CA LEU A 229 0.75 9.41 3.14
C LEU A 229 -0.11 9.34 1.88
N LYS A 230 0.46 8.88 0.77
CA LYS A 230 -0.24 8.72 -0.51
C LYS A 230 -1.42 7.77 -0.38
N SER A 231 -1.21 6.61 0.26
CA SER A 231 -2.26 5.63 0.53
C SER A 231 -3.34 6.21 1.45
N GLY A 232 -2.94 6.83 2.56
CA GLY A 232 -3.85 7.44 3.53
C GLY A 232 -4.73 8.52 2.92
N LEU A 233 -4.15 9.42 2.11
CA LEU A 233 -4.90 10.48 1.42
C LEU A 233 -5.81 9.92 0.33
N ARG A 234 -5.31 9.04 -0.55
CA ARG A 234 -6.10 8.49 -1.64
C ARG A 234 -7.33 7.76 -1.12
N ILE A 235 -7.13 6.78 -0.25
CA ILE A 235 -8.22 5.93 0.26
C ILE A 235 -9.10 6.74 1.22
N GLY A 236 -8.51 7.60 2.05
CA GLY A 236 -9.24 8.47 2.95
C GLY A 236 -10.18 9.43 2.22
N ILE A 237 -9.68 10.18 1.24
CA ILE A 237 -10.49 11.11 0.43
C ILE A 237 -11.56 10.35 -0.36
N SER A 238 -11.20 9.23 -1.00
CA SER A 238 -12.17 8.41 -1.74
C SER A 238 -13.30 7.90 -0.82
N SER A 239 -12.99 7.46 0.40
CA SER A 239 -14.01 7.03 1.37
C SER A 239 -14.96 8.17 1.77
N LEU A 240 -14.44 9.38 1.98
CA LEU A 240 -15.27 10.55 2.31
C LEU A 240 -16.16 10.97 1.14
N LEU A 241 -15.65 10.97 -0.08
CA LEU A 241 -16.42 11.29 -1.28
C LEU A 241 -17.54 10.27 -1.50
N LEU A 242 -17.24 8.97 -1.33
CA LEU A 242 -18.24 7.91 -1.39
C LEU A 242 -19.30 8.08 -0.30
N ALA A 243 -18.88 8.31 0.94
CA ALA A 243 -19.79 8.56 2.06
C ALA A 243 -20.72 9.73 1.75
N ALA A 244 -20.18 10.87 1.29
CA ALA A 244 -20.98 12.03 0.91
C ALA A 244 -22.01 11.69 -0.18
N GLY A 245 -21.60 10.99 -1.25
CA GLY A 245 -22.51 10.60 -2.33
C GLY A 245 -23.63 9.67 -1.85
N PHE A 246 -23.28 8.63 -1.10
CA PHE A 246 -24.24 7.65 -0.58
C PHE A 246 -25.19 8.25 0.47
N ILE A 247 -24.68 9.07 1.39
CA ILE A 247 -25.50 9.78 2.37
C ILE A 247 -26.45 10.74 1.65
N THR A 248 -25.97 11.48 0.64
CA THR A 248 -26.84 12.38 -0.14
C THR A 248 -27.97 11.60 -0.79
N ILE A 249 -27.69 10.48 -1.46
CA ILE A 249 -28.73 9.65 -2.09
C ILE A 249 -29.70 9.07 -1.05
N GLY A 250 -29.17 8.45 0.01
CA GLY A 250 -29.95 7.76 1.02
C GLY A 250 -30.82 8.69 1.85
N TRP A 251 -30.23 9.74 2.43
CA TRP A 251 -30.92 10.71 3.28
C TRP A 251 -31.99 11.49 2.52
N THR A 252 -31.66 12.01 1.32
CA THR A 252 -32.63 12.78 0.54
C THR A 252 -33.79 11.91 0.08
N GLY A 253 -33.53 10.66 -0.34
CA GLY A 253 -34.59 9.75 -0.77
C GLY A 253 -35.48 9.26 0.37
N LEU A 254 -34.90 8.87 1.52
CA LEU A 254 -35.67 8.39 2.67
C LEU A 254 -36.59 9.47 3.24
N ARG A 255 -36.12 10.72 3.30
CA ARG A 255 -36.94 11.85 3.74
C ARG A 255 -38.15 12.09 2.84
N HIS A 256 -38.03 11.91 1.52
CA HIS A 256 -39.14 12.07 0.60
C HIS A 256 -40.19 10.94 0.68
N ILE A 257 -39.77 9.72 1.02
CA ILE A 257 -40.70 8.58 1.18
C ILE A 257 -41.42 8.64 2.53
N GLY A 258 -40.73 9.02 3.62
CA GLY A 258 -41.33 9.08 4.97
C GLY A 258 -42.27 10.27 5.22
N GLN A 259 -42.34 11.23 4.30
CA GLN A 259 -43.27 12.37 4.36
C GLN A 259 -44.57 12.16 3.57
N ARG A 260 -44.71 11.03 2.87
CA ARG A 260 -45.92 10.62 2.14
C ARG A 260 -46.72 9.61 2.97
#